data_AF-A0A951F015-F1
#
_entry.id   AF-A0A951F015-F1
#
_cell.length_a   1.000
_cell.length_b   1.000
_cell.length_c   1.000
_cell.angle_alpha   90.00
_cell.angle_beta   90.00
_cell.angle_gamma   90.00
#
_symmetry.space_group_name_H-M   'P 1'
#
loop_
_entity.id
_entity.type
_entity.pdbx_description
1 polymer ?
#
loop_
_entity_poly.entity_id
_entity_poly.type
_entity_poly.pdbx_seq_one_letter_code
_entity_poly.pdbx_strand_id
1 'polypeptide(L)'
;MTPEQRERALEKFPPEQQEKIREQLQRLDGYPAQQKQRMIKEYKMMASLPVDIQLAVRRQIQAFNRLPEERKLIVGKEMQRLRQMAEADREARIATDDFKTKFNRAEQQMLADVSQYLPLD
;
A
#
# COMPACT_ATOMS: atom_id res chain seq x y z
N MET A 1 -6.73 -22.27 -5.56
CA MET A 1 -6.00 -23.28 -4.78
C MET A 1 -6.99 -23.96 -3.86
N THR A 2 -7.00 -25.27 -3.85
CA THR A 2 -7.73 -26.05 -2.83
C THR A 2 -6.97 -26.03 -1.49
N PRO A 3 -7.62 -26.32 -0.36
CA PRO A 3 -6.94 -26.46 0.94
C PRO A 3 -5.76 -27.45 0.89
N GLU A 4 -5.91 -28.58 0.22
CA GLU A 4 -4.87 -29.61 0.05
C GLU A 4 -3.66 -29.09 -0.77
N GLN A 5 -3.91 -28.27 -1.80
CA GLN A 5 -2.83 -27.64 -2.55
C GLN A 5 -2.07 -26.60 -1.71
N ARG A 6 -2.73 -25.97 -0.73
CA ARG A 6 -2.08 -25.03 0.20
C ARG A 6 -1.19 -25.76 1.20
N GLU A 7 -1.64 -26.87 1.76
CA GLU A 7 -0.83 -27.69 2.70
C GLU A 7 0.45 -28.21 2.03
N ARG A 8 0.35 -28.78 0.82
CA ARG A 8 1.52 -29.22 0.06
C ARG A 8 2.50 -28.09 -0.29
N ALA A 9 2.02 -26.86 -0.40
CA ALA A 9 2.88 -25.70 -0.61
C ALA A 9 3.56 -25.25 0.69
N LEU A 10 2.86 -25.36 1.83
CA LEU A 10 3.38 -25.03 3.16
C LEU A 10 4.50 -25.98 3.59
N GLU A 11 4.39 -27.27 3.28
CA GLU A 11 5.41 -28.29 3.61
C GLU A 11 6.82 -27.94 3.09
N LYS A 12 6.93 -27.05 2.09
CA LYS A 12 8.21 -26.58 1.54
C LYS A 12 8.91 -25.53 2.39
N PHE A 13 8.23 -24.96 3.40
CA PHE A 13 8.77 -23.92 4.27
C PHE A 13 9.18 -24.50 5.64
N PRO A 14 10.13 -23.86 6.36
CA PRO A 14 10.47 -24.26 7.72
C PRO A 14 9.25 -24.24 8.67
N PRO A 15 9.18 -25.12 9.68
CA PRO A 15 8.00 -25.26 10.55
C PRO A 15 7.51 -23.94 11.18
N GLU A 16 8.44 -23.08 11.62
CA GLU A 16 8.10 -21.77 12.18
C GLU A 16 7.43 -20.83 11.16
N GLN A 17 7.77 -20.97 9.87
CA GLN A 17 7.12 -20.21 8.80
C GLN A 17 5.77 -20.82 8.42
N GLN A 18 5.63 -22.15 8.50
CA GLN A 18 4.37 -22.82 8.19
C GLN A 18 3.23 -22.31 9.06
N GLU A 19 3.43 -22.22 10.39
CA GLU A 19 2.40 -21.72 11.31
C GLU A 19 2.03 -20.26 10.98
N LYS A 20 3.03 -19.39 10.77
CA LYS A 20 2.78 -17.98 10.40
C LYS A 20 1.99 -17.86 9.10
N ILE A 21 2.30 -18.68 8.10
CA ILE A 21 1.59 -18.65 6.81
C ILE A 21 0.17 -19.22 6.98
N ARG A 22 -0.04 -20.28 7.79
CA ARG A 22 -1.37 -20.80 8.11
C ARG A 22 -2.25 -19.75 8.76
N GLU A 23 -1.74 -19.04 9.77
CA GLU A 23 -2.49 -17.96 10.42
C GLU A 23 -2.87 -16.85 9.42
N GLN A 24 -1.95 -16.46 8.53
CA GLN A 24 -2.23 -15.47 7.50
C GLN A 24 -3.29 -15.95 6.50
N LEU A 25 -3.24 -17.23 6.10
CA LEU A 25 -4.23 -17.83 5.21
C LEU A 25 -5.62 -17.91 5.87
N GLN A 26 -5.70 -18.26 7.15
CA GLN A 26 -6.97 -18.25 7.90
C GLN A 26 -7.56 -16.84 7.97
N ARG A 27 -6.74 -15.81 8.25
CA ARG A 27 -7.20 -14.40 8.21
C ARG A 27 -7.68 -14.02 6.82
N LEU A 28 -6.95 -14.43 5.78
CA LEU A 28 -7.35 -14.20 4.40
C LEU A 28 -8.68 -14.87 4.05
N ASP A 29 -8.92 -16.08 4.58
CA ASP A 29 -10.16 -16.80 4.33
C ASP A 29 -11.38 -16.10 4.96
N GLY A 30 -11.19 -15.37 6.06
CA GLY A 30 -12.23 -14.59 6.75
C GLY A 30 -12.67 -13.28 6.06
N TYR A 31 -11.92 -12.75 5.08
CA TYR A 31 -12.34 -11.51 4.39
C TYR A 31 -13.47 -11.75 3.37
N PRO A 32 -14.34 -10.76 3.11
CA PRO A 32 -15.27 -10.79 1.97
C PRO A 32 -14.53 -10.93 0.62
N ALA A 33 -15.14 -11.60 -0.36
CA ALA A 33 -14.49 -11.88 -1.65
C ALA A 33 -13.97 -10.62 -2.36
N GLN A 34 -14.72 -9.51 -2.31
CA GLN A 34 -14.31 -8.23 -2.88
C GLN A 34 -13.04 -7.66 -2.20
N GLN A 35 -12.94 -7.77 -0.87
CA GLN A 35 -11.75 -7.33 -0.14
C GLN A 35 -10.54 -8.20 -0.49
N LYS A 36 -10.71 -9.53 -0.60
CA LYS A 36 -9.64 -10.43 -1.05
C LYS A 36 -9.13 -10.07 -2.44
N GLN A 37 -10.04 -9.83 -3.39
CA GLN A 37 -9.66 -9.45 -4.75
C GLN A 37 -8.86 -8.16 -4.78
N ARG A 38 -9.27 -7.15 -4.00
CA ARG A 38 -8.54 -5.91 -3.86
C ARG A 38 -7.13 -6.15 -3.30
N MET A 39 -6.99 -6.88 -2.21
CA MET A 39 -5.69 -7.19 -1.60
C MET A 39 -4.77 -7.94 -2.57
N ILE A 40 -5.32 -8.91 -3.32
CA ILE A 40 -4.56 -9.67 -4.32
C ILE A 40 -4.09 -8.76 -5.46
N LYS A 41 -4.95 -7.85 -5.94
CA LYS A 41 -4.60 -6.87 -6.99
C LYS A 41 -3.47 -5.96 -6.52
N GLU A 42 -3.59 -5.38 -5.32
CA GLU A 42 -2.57 -4.53 -4.71
C GLU A 42 -1.24 -5.27 -4.54
N TYR A 43 -1.28 -6.52 -4.05
CA TYR A 43 -0.08 -7.36 -3.89
C TYR A 43 0.60 -7.65 -5.24
N LYS A 44 -0.17 -8.05 -6.26
CA LYS A 44 0.38 -8.34 -7.60
C LYS A 44 1.03 -7.10 -8.21
N MET A 45 0.41 -5.94 -8.06
CA MET A 45 1.00 -4.71 -8.56
C MET A 45 2.29 -4.38 -7.82
N MET A 46 2.30 -4.45 -6.49
CA MET A 46 3.53 -4.23 -5.72
C MET A 46 4.65 -5.18 -6.13
N ALA A 47 4.33 -6.47 -6.33
CA ALA A 47 5.30 -7.48 -6.74
C ALA A 47 5.84 -7.26 -8.16
N SER A 48 5.10 -6.55 -9.02
CA SER A 48 5.54 -6.16 -10.36
C SER A 48 6.46 -4.94 -10.39
N LEU A 49 6.53 -4.16 -9.28
CA LEU A 49 7.41 -3.00 -9.20
C LEU A 49 8.88 -3.44 -9.02
N PRO A 50 9.85 -2.68 -9.56
CA PRO A 50 11.27 -2.86 -9.24
C PRO A 50 11.56 -2.81 -7.73
N VAL A 51 12.60 -3.52 -7.28
CA VAL A 51 12.89 -3.70 -5.84
C VAL A 51 13.13 -2.37 -5.12
N ASP A 52 13.82 -1.44 -5.77
CA ASP A 52 14.04 -0.07 -5.30
C ASP A 52 12.73 0.68 -5.09
N ILE A 53 11.78 0.54 -6.03
CA ILE A 53 10.44 1.13 -5.92
C ILE A 53 9.64 0.46 -4.79
N GLN A 54 9.70 -0.87 -4.67
CA GLN A 54 9.06 -1.59 -3.56
C GLN A 54 9.58 -1.10 -2.20
N LEU A 55 10.88 -0.87 -2.07
CA LEU A 55 11.49 -0.35 -0.85
C LEU A 55 11.05 1.09 -0.56
N ALA A 56 10.96 1.94 -1.59
CA ALA A 56 10.45 3.30 -1.46
C ALA A 56 9.00 3.28 -0.95
N VAL A 57 8.11 2.50 -1.57
CA VAL A 57 6.71 2.39 -1.15
C VAL A 57 6.58 1.87 0.29
N ARG A 58 7.35 0.86 0.68
CA ARG A 58 7.35 0.34 2.06
C ARG A 58 7.77 1.41 3.08
N ARG A 59 8.79 2.22 2.77
CA ARG A 59 9.23 3.33 3.64
C ARG A 59 8.12 4.37 3.79
N GLN A 60 7.41 4.70 2.70
CA GLN A 60 6.31 5.67 2.76
C GLN A 60 5.13 5.16 3.60
N ILE A 61 4.76 3.88 3.48
CA ILE A 61 3.72 3.27 4.33
C ILE A 61 4.14 3.32 5.81
N GLN A 62 5.40 3.01 6.13
CA GLN A 62 5.90 3.10 7.50
C GLN A 62 5.89 4.54 8.02
N ALA A 63 6.27 5.52 7.20
CA ALA A 63 6.24 6.92 7.56
C ALA A 63 4.79 7.39 7.82
N PHE A 64 3.84 7.00 6.97
CA PHE A 64 2.42 7.29 7.16
C PHE A 64 1.87 6.69 8.46
N ASN A 65 2.21 5.44 8.76
CA ASN A 65 1.75 4.75 9.98
C ASN A 65 2.27 5.40 11.28
N ARG A 66 3.39 6.13 11.20
CA ARG A 66 3.98 6.87 12.33
C ARG A 66 3.40 8.27 12.52
N LEU A 67 2.58 8.76 11.60
CA LEU A 67 1.92 10.05 11.77
C LEU A 67 0.95 10.02 12.96
N PRO A 68 0.70 11.15 13.63
CA PRO A 68 -0.43 11.27 14.55
C PRO A 68 -1.76 10.97 13.83
N GLU A 69 -2.75 10.38 14.52
CA GLU A 69 -4.03 9.97 13.92
C GLU A 69 -4.74 11.12 13.17
N GLU A 70 -4.75 12.31 13.74
CA GLU A 70 -5.31 13.51 13.08
C GLU A 70 -4.62 13.81 11.74
N ARG A 71 -3.30 13.65 11.68
CA ARG A 71 -2.53 13.84 10.44
C ARG A 71 -2.76 12.71 9.47
N LYS A 72 -2.89 11.45 9.93
CA LYS A 72 -3.24 10.31 9.06
C LYS A 72 -4.54 10.57 8.30
N LEU A 73 -5.55 11.13 8.95
CA LEU A 73 -6.83 11.46 8.30
C LEU A 73 -6.66 12.51 7.20
N ILE A 74 -5.88 13.57 7.45
CA ILE A 74 -5.67 14.67 6.50
C ILE A 74 -4.82 14.20 5.32
N VAL A 75 -3.67 13.59 5.61
CA VAL A 75 -2.72 13.08 4.60
C VAL A 75 -3.35 11.94 3.81
N GLY A 76 -4.08 11.03 4.46
CA GLY A 76 -4.75 9.91 3.80
C GLY A 76 -5.82 10.34 2.81
N LYS A 77 -6.61 11.38 3.13
CA LYS A 77 -7.60 11.96 2.20
C LYS A 77 -6.93 12.58 0.98
N GLU A 78 -5.87 13.35 1.17
CA GLU A 78 -5.15 13.97 0.04
C GLU A 78 -4.45 12.90 -0.82
N MET A 79 -3.89 11.88 -0.18
CA MET A 79 -3.28 10.74 -0.86
C MET A 79 -4.29 10.01 -1.76
N GLN A 80 -5.52 9.79 -1.27
CA GLN A 80 -6.59 9.22 -2.10
C GLN A 80 -7.02 10.13 -3.26
N ARG A 81 -6.96 11.45 -3.07
CA ARG A 81 -7.28 12.45 -4.10
C ARG A 81 -6.20 12.56 -5.19
N LEU A 82 -4.92 12.38 -4.83
CA LEU A 82 -3.80 12.41 -5.79
C LEU A 82 -3.71 11.11 -6.59
N ARG A 83 -3.97 9.96 -5.96
CA ARG A 83 -4.50 8.79 -6.70
C ARG A 83 -5.83 9.23 -7.35
N GLN A 84 -6.53 8.59 -8.26
CA GLN A 84 -7.69 9.20 -8.98
C GLN A 84 -7.35 10.38 -9.92
N MET A 85 -6.43 11.30 -9.59
CA MET A 85 -5.97 12.35 -10.52
C MET A 85 -5.05 11.78 -11.61
N ALA A 86 -5.11 12.38 -12.81
CA ALA A 86 -4.14 12.12 -13.87
C ALA A 86 -2.77 12.69 -13.48
N GLU A 87 -1.69 12.20 -14.10
CA GLU A 87 -0.32 12.57 -13.73
C GLU A 87 -0.05 14.08 -13.76
N ALA A 88 -0.45 14.75 -14.85
CA ALA A 88 -0.31 16.20 -14.96
C ALA A 88 -1.11 16.96 -13.88
N ASP A 89 -2.30 16.47 -13.54
CA ASP A 89 -3.15 17.10 -12.51
C ASP A 89 -2.57 16.91 -11.10
N ARG A 90 -1.87 15.79 -10.85
CA ARG A 90 -1.15 15.55 -9.60
C ARG A 90 -0.03 16.56 -9.41
N GLU A 91 0.81 16.73 -10.43
CA GLU A 91 1.93 17.69 -10.39
C GLU A 91 1.42 19.10 -10.18
N ALA A 92 0.37 19.49 -10.91
CA ALA A 92 -0.29 20.77 -10.75
C ALA A 92 -0.82 20.97 -9.32
N ARG A 93 -1.47 19.96 -8.73
CA ARG A 93 -1.97 20.00 -7.35
C ARG A 93 -0.83 20.17 -6.34
N ILE A 94 0.25 19.42 -6.48
CA ILE A 94 1.42 19.48 -5.58
C ILE A 94 2.13 20.84 -5.67
N ALA A 95 2.11 21.48 -6.84
CA ALA A 95 2.73 22.78 -7.06
C ALA A 95 1.97 23.96 -6.40
N THR A 96 0.69 23.77 -6.03
CA THR A 96 -0.14 24.85 -5.43
C THR A 96 0.37 25.33 -4.07
N ASP A 97 0.19 26.63 -3.78
CA ASP A 97 0.56 27.21 -2.49
C ASP A 97 -0.28 26.65 -1.34
N ASP A 98 -1.55 26.33 -1.58
CA ASP A 98 -2.41 25.62 -0.61
C ASP A 98 -1.75 24.29 -0.19
N PHE A 99 -1.28 23.51 -1.15
CA PHE A 99 -0.62 22.23 -0.86
C PHE A 99 0.65 22.43 -0.04
N LYS A 100 1.51 23.37 -0.46
CA LYS A 100 2.77 23.67 0.22
C LYS A 100 2.59 24.22 1.64
N THR A 101 1.48 24.90 1.90
CA THR A 101 1.15 25.46 3.22
C THR A 101 0.49 24.44 4.13
N LYS A 102 -0.34 23.55 3.58
CA LYS A 102 -1.13 22.56 4.34
C LYS A 102 -0.32 21.34 4.80
N PHE A 103 0.70 20.97 4.03
CA PHE A 103 1.54 19.80 4.28
C PHE A 103 2.97 20.24 4.59
N ASN A 104 3.59 19.64 5.60
CA ASN A 104 5.01 19.88 5.86
C ASN A 104 5.88 19.16 4.81
N ARG A 105 7.19 19.45 4.77
CA ARG A 105 8.10 18.84 3.78
C ARG A 105 8.06 17.31 3.74
N ALA A 106 7.96 16.64 4.88
CA ALA A 106 7.94 15.18 4.94
C ALA A 106 6.63 14.63 4.36
N GLU A 107 5.50 15.28 4.66
CA GLU A 107 4.18 14.93 4.11
C GLU A 107 4.10 15.23 2.61
N GLN A 108 4.68 16.34 2.15
CA GLN A 108 4.76 16.68 0.72
C GLN A 108 5.54 15.60 -0.05
N GLN A 109 6.71 15.19 0.44
CA GLN A 109 7.50 14.13 -0.19
C GLN A 109 6.72 12.80 -0.20
N MET A 110 6.08 12.45 0.92
CA MET A 110 5.26 11.25 1.01
C MET A 110 4.14 11.26 -0.02
N LEU A 111 3.40 12.37 -0.14
CA LEU A 111 2.30 12.51 -1.08
C LEU A 111 2.79 12.48 -2.53
N ALA A 112 3.94 13.09 -2.84
CA ALA A 112 4.56 13.05 -4.17
C ALA A 112 4.96 11.62 -4.56
N ASP A 113 5.73 10.93 -3.71
CA ASP A 113 6.20 9.57 -3.96
C ASP A 113 5.04 8.58 -4.14
N VAL A 114 4.02 8.70 -3.29
CA VAL A 114 2.83 7.84 -3.40
C VAL A 114 2.09 8.09 -4.71
N SER A 115 1.98 9.34 -5.13
CA SER A 115 1.29 9.70 -6.36
C SER A 115 2.00 9.17 -7.62
N GLN A 116 3.31 8.94 -7.54
CA GLN A 116 4.15 8.43 -8.62
C GLN A 116 4.23 6.89 -8.65
N TYR A 117 4.31 6.24 -7.49
CA TYR A 117 4.65 4.81 -7.40
C TYR A 117 3.52 3.88 -6.99
N LEU A 118 2.42 4.39 -6.42
CA LEU A 118 1.29 3.56 -6.02
C LEU A 118 0.19 3.53 -7.10
N PRO A 119 -0.35 2.34 -7.42
CA PRO A 119 -1.43 2.18 -8.39
C PRO A 119 -2.59 3.14 -8.18
N LEU A 120 -3.20 3.60 -9.27
CA LEU A 120 -4.61 3.93 -9.28
C LEU A 120 -5.41 2.62 -9.23
N ASP A 121 -6.46 2.56 -8.41
CA ASP A 121 -7.42 1.46 -8.51
C ASP A 121 -8.21 1.55 -9.81
#